data_AF-A0A9P1G6E6-F1
#
_entry.id   AF-A0A9P1G6E6-F1
#
_cell.length_a   1.000
_cell.length_b   1.000
_cell.length_c   1.000
_cell.angle_alpha   90.00
_cell.angle_beta   90.00
_cell.angle_gamma   90.00
#
_symmetry.space_group_name_H-M   'P 1'
#
loop_
_entity.id
_entity.type
_entity.pdbx_description
1 polymer ?
#
loop_
_entity_poly.entity_id
_entity_poly.type
_entity_poly.pdbx_seq_one_letter_code
_entity_poly.pdbx_strand_id
1 'polypeptide(L)'
;MARDLQKLVWALIFLGTAYASSCPWTHSWEWQGVFHVHEGGMLVWSAEKNKEDYADRSMKMVIQTTSSATASGLDAAQEGEAAQSAWNGPFQTAQPGEVLHLNNAYNLIFDASAGHHCVIWEVGAWVILFKIQSTPETNIAIFAEHLPTEFENRFHYFIAADNEEIEPAYEVSESDCNSVTAPGSMDRSGEVILAGILVMLPTLLGILFVVNSCPGAMEKMQRFMPFMNAAASGVLVAVAVFLILPEAHHLLASKGEAASAALWGSSIIGGWLMGVLSVMSSAMIRRLCSKTAAESQNAMDLETESESSDQSKSVNKPSEKIMAKKWLIALPVELGDWFHNFADGLVIGIAFRYCDPSFAWKIVGISVAHELPQELADLHVLINKAGLHWTTATLFNVFSGSAVIIGACLTYFVDIGQEAQGELLALGAGVFLFVGMTQLGTGMTDVETETKKPCRDMLGTLLCFILGAVCIGLILIDHRHCAVPLAEGEVDPHAGHGH
;
A
#
# COMPACT_ATOMS: atom_id res chain seq x y z
N MET A 1 -11.62 -3.17 -9.80
CA MET A 1 -11.39 -4.54 -9.24
C MET A 1 -11.03 -5.60 -10.29
N ALA A 2 -11.93 -6.14 -11.13
CA ALA A 2 -11.55 -7.25 -12.05
C ALA A 2 -10.47 -6.88 -13.09
N ARG A 3 -10.48 -5.64 -13.58
CA ARG A 3 -9.50 -5.14 -14.57
C ARG A 3 -8.15 -4.80 -13.93
N ASP A 4 -8.15 -4.33 -12.69
CA ASP A 4 -6.95 -3.98 -11.92
C ASP A 4 -6.30 -5.24 -11.32
N LEU A 5 -7.11 -6.20 -10.87
CA LEU A 5 -6.66 -7.54 -10.51
C LEU A 5 -6.06 -8.25 -11.73
N GLN A 6 -6.62 -8.04 -12.93
CA GLN A 6 -6.06 -8.54 -14.18
C GLN A 6 -4.73 -7.86 -14.52
N LYS A 7 -4.59 -6.54 -14.34
CA LYS A 7 -3.29 -5.83 -14.45
C LYS A 7 -2.26 -6.36 -13.44
N LEU A 8 -2.69 -6.60 -12.20
CA LEU A 8 -1.85 -7.14 -11.12
C LEU A 8 -1.40 -8.57 -11.41
N VAL A 9 -2.30 -9.42 -11.92
CA VAL A 9 -1.99 -10.78 -12.40
C VAL A 9 -1.06 -10.76 -13.61
N TRP A 10 -1.25 -9.84 -14.56
CA TRP A 10 -0.34 -9.68 -15.70
C TRP A 10 1.03 -9.15 -15.29
N ALA A 11 1.11 -8.25 -14.32
CA ALA A 11 2.37 -7.73 -13.77
C ALA A 11 3.16 -8.81 -13.02
N LEU A 12 2.49 -9.66 -12.24
CA LEU A 12 3.09 -10.83 -11.59
C LEU A 12 3.62 -11.87 -12.60
N ILE A 13 3.06 -11.93 -13.81
CA ILE A 13 3.50 -12.81 -14.90
C ILE A 13 4.66 -12.19 -15.71
N PHE A 14 4.81 -10.86 -15.73
CA PHE A 14 5.77 -10.12 -16.55
C PHE A 14 6.67 -9.18 -15.73
N LEU A 15 7.34 -9.71 -14.70
CA LEU A 15 8.39 -9.04 -13.90
C LEU A 15 9.64 -8.57 -14.70
N GLY A 16 9.53 -8.32 -16.02
CA GLY A 16 10.67 -8.00 -16.88
C GLY A 16 10.37 -7.13 -18.11
N THR A 17 9.17 -6.56 -18.27
CA THR A 17 8.94 -5.57 -19.33
C THR A 17 8.44 -4.28 -18.72
N ALA A 18 9.36 -3.34 -18.53
CA ALA A 18 9.04 -1.94 -18.32
C ALA A 18 8.12 -1.49 -19.46
N TYR A 19 6.83 -1.34 -19.18
CA TYR A 19 5.94 -0.58 -20.04
C TYR A 19 6.32 0.88 -19.81
N ALA A 20 7.27 1.37 -20.61
CA ALA A 20 7.41 2.80 -20.81
C ALA A 20 6.16 3.27 -21.57
N SER A 21 5.07 3.55 -20.84
CA SER A 21 4.01 4.40 -21.37
C SER A 21 4.60 5.79 -21.51
N SER A 22 4.97 6.14 -22.74
CA SER A 22 5.32 7.52 -23.09
C SER A 22 4.10 8.38 -22.82
N CYS A 23 4.17 9.30 -21.86
CA CYS A 23 3.08 10.26 -21.69
C CYS A 23 3.09 11.25 -22.88
N PRO A 24 1.99 11.37 -23.64
CA PRO A 24 1.86 12.29 -24.77
C PRO A 24 1.24 13.62 -24.32
N TRP A 25 1.70 14.23 -23.22
CA TRP A 25 1.20 15.55 -22.81
C TRP A 25 1.76 16.62 -23.77
N THR A 26 0.93 17.09 -24.69
CA THR A 26 1.30 18.06 -25.74
C THR A 26 0.42 19.31 -25.75
N HIS A 27 -0.44 19.43 -24.75
CA HIS A 27 -1.47 20.46 -24.57
C HIS A 27 -0.96 21.56 -23.64
N SER A 28 -1.60 22.74 -23.68
CA SER A 28 -1.21 23.91 -22.88
C SER A 28 -2.04 24.12 -21.60
N TRP A 29 -2.95 23.21 -21.27
CA TRP A 29 -3.65 23.20 -19.98
C TRP A 29 -2.92 22.26 -19.02
N GLU A 30 -3.03 22.48 -17.71
CA GLU A 30 -2.32 21.73 -16.67
C GLU A 30 -3.13 20.54 -16.15
N TRP A 31 -4.45 20.54 -16.31
CA TRP A 31 -5.32 19.46 -15.82
C TRP A 31 -6.49 19.17 -16.75
N GLN A 32 -6.90 17.90 -16.80
CA GLN A 32 -8.13 17.47 -17.46
C GLN A 32 -8.82 16.34 -16.71
N GLY A 33 -10.15 16.41 -16.61
CA GLY A 33 -10.96 15.40 -15.95
C GLY A 33 -12.30 15.18 -16.64
N VAL A 34 -12.84 13.97 -16.53
CA VAL A 34 -14.18 13.63 -17.01
C VAL A 34 -15.07 13.17 -15.88
N PHE A 35 -16.29 13.71 -15.86
CA PHE A 35 -17.28 13.50 -14.80
C PHE A 35 -18.53 12.88 -15.39
N HIS A 36 -19.22 12.07 -14.60
CA HIS A 36 -20.55 11.58 -14.92
C HIS A 36 -21.57 12.25 -14.01
N VAL A 37 -22.52 12.98 -14.61
CA VAL A 37 -23.56 13.70 -13.89
C VAL A 37 -24.87 12.93 -13.97
N HIS A 38 -25.30 12.35 -12.86
CA HIS A 38 -26.51 11.54 -12.76
C HIS A 38 -27.80 12.38 -12.82
N GLU A 39 -28.03 13.24 -11.83
CA GLU A 39 -29.30 13.98 -11.70
C GLU A 39 -29.38 15.27 -12.54
N GLY A 40 -28.24 15.84 -12.93
CA GLY A 40 -28.17 17.11 -13.66
C GLY A 40 -28.54 18.32 -12.79
N GLY A 41 -28.96 19.41 -13.43
CA GLY A 41 -29.35 20.64 -12.73
C GLY A 41 -28.23 21.66 -12.63
N MET A 42 -28.18 22.37 -11.50
CA MET A 42 -27.17 23.42 -11.24
C MET A 42 -26.06 22.82 -10.39
N LEU A 43 -24.97 22.45 -11.07
CA LEU A 43 -23.73 22.02 -10.43
C LEU A 43 -22.95 23.25 -9.98
N VAL A 44 -22.06 23.09 -9.01
CA VAL A 44 -21.26 24.15 -8.44
C VAL A 44 -19.79 23.83 -8.64
N TRP A 45 -19.08 24.74 -9.28
CA TRP A 45 -17.62 24.75 -9.32
C TRP A 45 -17.11 25.76 -8.29
N SER A 46 -16.38 25.29 -7.28
CA SER A 46 -15.92 26.10 -6.16
C SER A 46 -14.43 26.41 -6.25
N ALA A 47 -14.02 27.53 -5.64
CA ALA A 47 -12.62 27.92 -5.48
C ALA A 47 -12.47 28.65 -4.14
N GLU A 48 -11.45 28.29 -3.37
CA GLU A 48 -11.20 28.77 -2.03
C GLU A 48 -9.86 29.49 -1.89
N LYS A 49 -9.79 30.42 -0.93
CA LYS A 49 -8.53 31.06 -0.53
C LYS A 49 -7.74 30.18 0.42
N ASN A 50 -6.43 30.21 0.23
CA ASN A 50 -5.45 29.64 1.15
C ASN A 50 -4.86 30.74 2.03
N LYS A 51 -5.13 30.68 3.35
CA LYS A 51 -4.68 31.60 4.43
C LYS A 51 -4.99 33.10 4.21
N GLU A 52 -4.61 33.70 3.09
CA GLU A 52 -4.80 35.12 2.74
C GLU A 52 -5.25 35.37 1.27
N ASP A 53 -4.97 34.48 0.30
CA ASP A 53 -5.31 34.70 -1.13
C ASP A 53 -5.64 33.40 -1.91
N TYR A 54 -6.14 33.52 -3.15
CA TYR A 54 -6.34 32.40 -4.09
C TYR A 54 -5.01 31.93 -4.71
N ALA A 55 -4.94 30.68 -5.17
CA ALA A 55 -3.74 30.13 -5.85
C ALA A 55 -3.36 30.97 -7.09
N ASP A 56 -4.35 31.33 -7.90
CA ASP A 56 -4.25 32.40 -8.90
C ASP A 56 -5.50 33.32 -8.81
N ARG A 57 -5.40 34.53 -9.36
CA ARG A 57 -6.51 35.49 -9.48
C ARG A 57 -7.51 35.09 -10.55
N SER A 58 -7.13 34.22 -11.48
CA SER A 58 -8.01 33.69 -12.52
C SER A 58 -7.59 32.31 -13.02
N MET A 59 -8.49 31.58 -13.67
CA MET A 59 -8.16 30.31 -14.31
C MET A 59 -8.95 30.14 -15.61
N LYS A 60 -8.26 29.82 -16.71
CA LYS A 60 -8.91 29.37 -17.94
C LYS A 60 -9.45 27.95 -17.77
N MET A 61 -10.67 27.76 -18.26
CA MET A 61 -11.37 26.49 -18.19
C MET A 61 -12.19 26.27 -19.45
N VAL A 62 -12.13 25.07 -20.01
CA VAL A 62 -12.98 24.63 -21.11
C VAL A 62 -13.87 23.50 -20.62
N ILE A 63 -15.18 23.64 -20.85
CA ILE A 63 -16.18 22.64 -20.46
C ILE A 63 -16.75 22.05 -21.74
N GLN A 64 -16.68 20.73 -21.93
CA GLN A 64 -17.22 20.00 -23.07
C GLN A 64 -18.09 18.84 -22.64
N THR A 65 -19.08 18.48 -23.45
CA THR A 65 -19.79 17.20 -23.29
C THR A 65 -19.05 16.07 -23.99
N THR A 66 -19.05 14.88 -23.40
CA THR A 66 -18.49 13.67 -24.02
C THR A 66 -19.46 12.49 -23.99
N SER A 67 -19.15 11.45 -24.75
CA SER A 67 -19.98 10.25 -24.90
C SER A 67 -19.90 9.31 -23.70
N SER A 68 -18.79 9.30 -22.95
CA SER A 68 -18.59 8.47 -21.76
C SER A 68 -17.66 9.12 -20.73
N ALA A 69 -17.94 8.89 -19.45
CA ALA A 69 -17.04 9.26 -18.35
C ALA A 69 -15.96 8.19 -18.13
N THR A 70 -15.07 8.03 -19.12
CA THR A 70 -13.96 7.06 -19.11
C THR A 70 -12.71 7.71 -19.71
N ALA A 71 -11.54 7.12 -19.50
CA ALA A 71 -10.28 7.55 -20.14
C ALA A 71 -10.44 7.79 -21.65
N SER A 72 -11.01 6.82 -22.38
CA SER A 72 -11.28 6.95 -23.81
C SER A 72 -12.30 8.03 -24.18
N GLY A 73 -13.22 8.38 -23.27
CA GLY A 73 -14.15 9.50 -23.47
C GLY A 73 -13.50 10.86 -23.21
N LEU A 74 -12.55 10.92 -22.27
CA LEU A 74 -11.71 12.09 -22.04
C LEU A 74 -10.76 12.32 -23.24
N ASP A 75 -10.08 11.26 -23.70
CA ASP A 75 -9.22 11.30 -24.89
C ASP A 75 -10.00 11.76 -26.12
N ALA A 76 -11.21 11.24 -26.33
CA ALA A 76 -12.06 11.67 -27.44
C ALA A 76 -12.51 13.14 -27.34
N ALA A 77 -12.74 13.63 -26.12
CA ALA A 77 -13.05 15.04 -25.89
C ALA A 77 -11.82 15.94 -26.14
N GLN A 78 -10.64 15.48 -25.73
CA GLN A 78 -9.33 16.14 -25.90
C GLN A 78 -8.90 16.21 -27.37
N GLU A 79 -8.99 15.09 -28.09
CA GLU A 79 -8.67 14.99 -29.53
C GLU A 79 -9.75 15.62 -30.41
N GLY A 80 -10.94 15.84 -29.88
CA GLY A 80 -12.02 16.52 -30.58
C GLY A 80 -11.62 17.94 -30.96
N GLU A 81 -11.95 18.36 -32.20
CA GLU A 81 -11.72 19.73 -32.67
C GLU A 81 -12.30 20.78 -31.70
N ALA A 82 -13.36 20.45 -30.96
CA ALA A 82 -14.05 21.36 -30.06
C ALA A 82 -13.21 21.81 -28.85
N ALA A 83 -12.52 20.91 -28.14
CA ALA A 83 -11.75 21.27 -26.95
C ALA A 83 -10.49 22.07 -27.31
N GLN A 84 -9.71 21.60 -28.29
CA GLN A 84 -8.50 22.30 -28.74
C GLN A 84 -8.82 23.64 -29.41
N SER A 85 -9.89 23.72 -30.21
CA SER A 85 -10.29 25.00 -30.81
C SER A 85 -10.86 25.97 -29.77
N ALA A 86 -11.59 25.46 -28.76
CA ALA A 86 -12.07 26.29 -27.66
C ALA A 86 -10.91 26.82 -26.81
N TRP A 87 -9.91 25.99 -26.51
CA TRP A 87 -8.73 26.38 -25.73
C TRP A 87 -7.84 27.38 -26.45
N ASN A 88 -7.67 27.26 -27.76
CA ASN A 88 -6.90 28.22 -28.55
C ASN A 88 -7.73 29.43 -29.01
N GLY A 89 -9.02 29.45 -28.68
CA GLY A 89 -9.97 30.50 -29.02
C GLY A 89 -10.13 31.58 -27.94
N PRO A 90 -11.11 32.48 -28.10
CA PRO A 90 -11.39 33.49 -27.09
C PRO A 90 -12.13 32.90 -25.87
N PHE A 91 -11.66 33.21 -24.67
CA PHE A 91 -12.30 32.84 -23.41
C PHE A 91 -13.31 33.91 -22.96
N GLN A 92 -14.50 33.49 -22.56
CA GLN A 92 -15.50 34.38 -21.96
C GLN A 92 -15.14 34.64 -20.49
N THR A 93 -15.05 35.90 -20.07
CA THR A 93 -14.80 36.20 -18.65
C THR A 93 -16.04 35.86 -17.84
N ALA A 94 -15.89 34.98 -16.84
CA ALA A 94 -16.96 34.63 -15.91
C ALA A 94 -16.68 35.25 -14.54
N GLN A 95 -17.67 35.93 -13.98
CA GLN A 95 -17.63 36.52 -12.64
C GLN A 95 -18.20 35.55 -11.59
N PRO A 96 -17.82 35.71 -10.31
CA PRO A 96 -18.38 34.91 -9.22
C PRO A 96 -19.91 34.87 -9.23
N GLY A 97 -20.48 33.67 -9.17
CA GLY A 97 -21.91 33.39 -9.15
C GLY A 97 -22.58 33.28 -10.51
N GLU A 98 -21.85 33.51 -11.62
CA GLU A 98 -22.39 33.35 -12.97
C GLU A 98 -22.60 31.88 -13.36
N VAL A 99 -23.49 31.69 -14.34
CA VAL A 99 -23.81 30.37 -14.89
C VAL A 99 -22.94 30.13 -16.11
N LEU A 100 -22.10 29.10 -16.02
CA LEU A 100 -21.30 28.54 -17.08
C LEU A 100 -22.14 27.52 -17.86
N HIS A 101 -22.04 27.57 -19.18
CA HIS A 101 -22.73 26.68 -20.09
C HIS A 101 -21.77 25.65 -20.67
N LEU A 102 -22.24 24.41 -20.83
CA LEU A 102 -21.48 23.34 -21.48
C LEU A 102 -21.06 23.75 -22.91
N ASN A 103 -19.97 23.15 -23.39
CA ASN A 103 -19.37 23.38 -24.71
C ASN A 103 -18.88 24.82 -24.93
N ASN A 104 -18.28 25.42 -23.90
CA ASN A 104 -17.72 26.78 -23.92
C ASN A 104 -16.37 26.87 -23.20
N ALA A 105 -15.68 28.00 -23.42
CA ALA A 105 -14.40 28.36 -22.81
C ALA A 105 -14.58 29.61 -21.94
N TYR A 106 -14.13 29.53 -20.68
CA TYR A 106 -14.27 30.59 -19.67
C TYR A 106 -12.95 30.96 -19.02
N ASN A 107 -12.71 32.26 -18.82
CA ASN A 107 -11.70 32.74 -17.90
C ASN A 107 -12.39 33.09 -16.59
N LEU A 108 -12.25 32.23 -15.59
CA LEU A 108 -12.86 32.38 -14.27
C LEU A 108 -12.09 33.44 -13.49
N ILE A 109 -12.78 34.39 -12.86
CA ILE A 109 -12.15 35.43 -12.04
C ILE A 109 -12.37 35.15 -10.55
N PHE A 110 -11.27 35.00 -9.81
CA PHE A 110 -11.26 34.75 -8.36
C PHE A 110 -10.93 36.01 -7.54
N ASP A 111 -10.13 36.95 -8.07
CA ASP A 111 -9.86 38.23 -7.40
C ASP A 111 -10.97 39.26 -7.65
N ALA A 112 -11.97 39.28 -6.77
CA ALA A 112 -13.04 40.29 -6.77
C ALA A 112 -12.65 41.59 -6.04
N SER A 113 -11.49 42.18 -6.35
CA SER A 113 -11.18 43.56 -5.96
C SER A 113 -11.98 44.61 -6.77
N ALA A 114 -12.76 44.18 -7.77
CA ALA A 114 -13.69 44.98 -8.54
C ALA A 114 -15.16 44.81 -8.07
N GLY A 115 -15.51 45.42 -6.94
CA GLY A 115 -16.86 46.00 -6.74
C GLY A 115 -18.11 45.11 -6.69
N HIS A 116 -18.01 43.78 -6.68
CA HIS A 116 -19.19 42.91 -6.65
C HIS A 116 -19.11 41.95 -5.45
N HIS A 117 -19.69 42.39 -4.32
CA HIS A 117 -20.03 41.48 -3.22
C HIS A 117 -21.02 40.43 -3.76
N CYS A 118 -20.57 39.20 -4.00
CA CYS A 118 -21.48 38.07 -4.07
C CYS A 118 -21.95 37.81 -2.63
N VAL A 119 -23.11 38.37 -2.32
CA VAL A 119 -23.74 38.25 -1.01
C VAL A 119 -24.44 36.91 -0.93
N ILE A 120 -23.68 35.86 -0.62
CA ILE A 120 -24.24 34.69 0.06
C ILE A 120 -23.98 34.94 1.54
N TRP A 121 -25.01 35.44 2.24
CA TRP A 121 -24.97 35.66 3.69
C TRP A 121 -24.83 34.30 4.40
N GLU A 122 -23.60 33.77 4.52
CA GLU A 122 -23.11 32.86 5.56
C GLU A 122 -21.72 32.26 5.23
N VAL A 123 -21.26 32.34 3.98
CA VAL A 123 -19.91 31.90 3.57
C VAL A 123 -19.12 33.15 3.18
N GLY A 124 -18.17 33.56 4.03
CA GLY A 124 -17.40 34.79 3.86
C GLY A 124 -16.60 34.87 2.54
N ALA A 125 -15.94 36.01 2.31
CA ALA A 125 -15.17 36.38 1.11
C ALA A 125 -13.92 35.51 0.77
N TRP A 126 -13.93 34.24 1.18
CA TRP A 126 -12.87 33.25 1.04
C TRP A 126 -13.26 32.07 0.13
N VAL A 127 -14.53 31.94 -0.28
CA VAL A 127 -15.00 30.94 -1.27
C VAL A 127 -15.73 31.65 -2.41
N ILE A 128 -15.41 31.28 -3.65
CA ILE A 128 -16.08 31.72 -4.87
C ILE A 128 -16.73 30.51 -5.53
N LEU A 129 -17.94 30.71 -6.03
CA LEU A 129 -18.74 29.67 -6.66
C LEU A 129 -19.11 30.09 -8.08
N PHE A 130 -18.97 29.17 -9.02
CA PHE A 130 -19.53 29.26 -10.37
C PHE A 130 -20.59 28.16 -10.52
N LYS A 131 -21.62 28.42 -11.31
CA LYS A 131 -22.70 27.43 -11.52
C LYS A 131 -22.55 26.81 -12.89
N ILE A 132 -22.55 25.49 -13.00
CA ILE A 132 -22.55 24.80 -14.29
C ILE A 132 -23.94 24.20 -14.50
N GLN A 133 -24.63 24.62 -15.57
CA GLN A 133 -25.93 24.04 -15.90
C GLN A 133 -25.75 22.77 -16.72
N SER A 134 -26.24 21.64 -16.19
CA SER A 134 -26.23 20.34 -16.88
C SER A 134 -27.63 19.72 -16.96
N THR A 135 -27.82 18.83 -17.93
CA THR A 135 -28.95 17.90 -17.96
C THR A 135 -28.62 16.62 -17.18
N PRO A 136 -29.62 15.81 -16.79
CA PRO A 136 -29.38 14.48 -16.23
C PRO A 136 -28.59 13.59 -17.20
N GLU A 137 -27.89 12.59 -16.66
CA GLU A 137 -27.12 11.58 -17.42
C GLU A 137 -26.14 12.18 -18.44
N THR A 138 -25.46 13.26 -18.06
CA THR A 138 -24.53 13.99 -18.93
C THR A 138 -23.09 13.74 -18.52
N ASN A 139 -22.22 13.39 -19.47
CA ASN A 139 -20.78 13.30 -19.20
C ASN A 139 -20.12 14.62 -19.58
N ILE A 140 -19.37 15.18 -18.64
CA ILE A 140 -18.70 16.48 -18.78
C ILE A 140 -17.21 16.25 -18.74
N ALA A 141 -16.48 16.69 -19.76
CA ALA A 141 -15.03 16.80 -19.75
C ALA A 141 -14.65 18.26 -19.46
N ILE A 142 -13.77 18.46 -18.48
CA ILE A 142 -13.27 19.78 -18.10
C ILE A 142 -11.76 19.79 -18.30
N PHE A 143 -11.27 20.84 -18.94
CA PHE A 143 -9.84 21.12 -19.13
C PHE A 143 -9.55 22.43 -18.40
N ALA A 144 -8.54 22.48 -17.55
CA ALA A 144 -8.26 23.61 -16.67
C ALA A 144 -6.80 24.05 -16.75
N GLU A 145 -6.59 25.35 -16.64
CA GLU A 145 -5.26 25.98 -16.70
C GLU A 145 -4.42 25.61 -15.50
N HIS A 146 -5.05 25.31 -14.37
CA HIS A 146 -4.43 24.88 -13.12
C HIS A 146 -5.13 23.63 -12.59
N LEU A 147 -4.49 22.93 -11.66
CA LEU A 147 -5.12 21.81 -10.97
C LEU A 147 -6.28 22.35 -10.10
N PRO A 148 -7.51 21.84 -10.24
CA PRO A 148 -8.64 22.29 -9.44
C PRO A 148 -8.40 22.20 -7.92
N THR A 149 -7.60 21.22 -7.50
CA THR A 149 -7.22 21.01 -6.09
C THR A 149 -6.42 22.17 -5.50
N GLU A 150 -5.70 22.96 -6.30
CA GLU A 150 -4.98 24.16 -5.79
C GLU A 150 -5.93 25.22 -5.23
N PHE A 151 -7.20 25.16 -5.67
CA PHE A 151 -8.28 26.03 -5.24
C PHE A 151 -9.21 25.33 -4.24
N GLU A 152 -8.85 24.15 -3.74
CA GLU A 152 -9.62 23.40 -2.75
C GLU A 152 -8.99 23.54 -1.36
N ASN A 153 -9.82 23.74 -0.34
CA ASN A 153 -9.34 23.83 1.05
C ASN A 153 -10.26 23.08 2.02
N ARG A 154 -11.57 23.36 1.97
CA ARG A 154 -12.57 22.75 2.87
C ARG A 154 -13.73 22.09 2.15
N PHE A 155 -13.91 22.39 0.87
CA PHE A 155 -15.00 21.91 0.04
C PHE A 155 -14.43 21.42 -1.29
N HIS A 156 -14.95 20.29 -1.76
CA HIS A 156 -14.60 19.79 -3.08
C HIS A 156 -14.86 20.83 -4.17
N TYR A 157 -13.95 20.94 -5.13
CA TYR A 157 -14.07 21.92 -6.22
C TYR A 157 -15.28 21.70 -7.13
N PHE A 158 -15.90 20.51 -7.12
CA PHE A 158 -17.09 20.21 -7.94
C PHE A 158 -18.20 19.50 -7.17
N ILE A 159 -19.38 20.14 -7.11
CA ILE A 159 -20.49 19.73 -6.23
C ILE A 159 -21.81 19.69 -7.03
N ALA A 160 -22.65 18.69 -6.78
CA ALA A 160 -23.98 18.53 -7.33
C ALA A 160 -25.04 19.42 -6.64
N ALA A 161 -26.24 19.49 -7.21
CA ALA A 161 -27.33 20.33 -6.70
C ALA A 161 -27.87 19.89 -5.32
N ASP A 162 -27.66 18.63 -4.96
CA ASP A 162 -28.01 18.01 -3.67
C ASP A 162 -26.86 18.03 -2.65
N ASN A 163 -25.77 18.73 -2.99
CA ASN A 163 -24.56 18.86 -2.18
C ASN A 163 -23.70 17.57 -2.12
N GLU A 164 -23.88 16.65 -3.07
CA GLU A 164 -22.96 15.53 -3.31
C GLU A 164 -21.68 16.01 -4.04
N GLU A 165 -20.52 15.53 -3.61
CA GLU A 165 -19.24 15.83 -4.28
C GLU A 165 -19.10 14.99 -5.55
N ILE A 166 -18.74 15.63 -6.66
CA ILE A 166 -18.61 14.96 -7.96
C ILE A 166 -17.14 14.78 -8.31
N GLU A 167 -16.62 13.59 -7.99
CA GLU A 167 -15.25 13.19 -8.34
C GLU A 167 -15.08 12.91 -9.84
N PRO A 168 -13.90 13.19 -10.43
CA PRO A 168 -13.63 12.81 -11.80
C PRO A 168 -13.61 11.28 -11.92
N ALA A 169 -14.37 10.74 -12.86
CA ALA A 169 -14.34 9.32 -13.21
C ALA A 169 -12.98 8.90 -13.82
N TYR A 170 -12.29 9.86 -14.43
CA TYR A 170 -10.91 9.75 -14.88
C TYR A 170 -10.32 11.15 -15.01
N GLU A 171 -9.07 11.34 -14.61
CA GLU A 171 -8.34 12.59 -14.75
C GLU A 171 -6.87 12.35 -15.10
N VAL A 172 -6.23 13.37 -15.66
CA VAL A 172 -4.80 13.41 -15.96
C VAL A 172 -4.32 14.85 -15.77
N SER A 173 -3.18 15.05 -15.14
CA SER A 173 -2.51 16.34 -15.02
C SER A 173 -1.16 16.37 -15.74
N GLU A 174 -0.68 17.59 -16.02
CA GLU A 174 0.67 17.81 -16.55
C GLU A 174 1.73 17.26 -15.59
N SER A 175 1.49 17.38 -14.28
CA SER A 175 2.40 16.87 -13.25
C SER A 175 2.54 15.35 -13.29
N ASP A 176 1.47 14.62 -13.63
CA ASP A 176 1.49 13.16 -13.81
C ASP A 176 2.43 12.76 -14.96
N CYS A 177 2.51 13.60 -15.99
CA CYS A 177 3.36 13.40 -17.16
C CYS A 177 4.80 13.88 -16.96
N ASN A 178 4.98 15.00 -16.27
CA ASN A 178 6.30 15.50 -15.85
C ASN A 178 6.94 14.60 -14.79
N SER A 179 6.16 13.78 -14.06
CA SER A 179 6.71 12.71 -13.21
C SER A 179 7.47 11.63 -14.01
N VAL A 180 7.16 11.48 -15.31
CA VAL A 180 7.77 10.50 -16.23
C VAL A 180 8.93 11.11 -17.04
N THR A 181 8.98 12.44 -17.22
CA THR A 181 9.96 13.08 -18.13
C THR A 181 10.68 14.34 -17.62
N ALA A 182 10.51 14.76 -16.35
CA ALA A 182 11.34 15.84 -15.81
C ALA A 182 12.82 15.39 -15.78
N PRO A 183 13.74 16.12 -16.44
CA PRO A 183 15.18 15.87 -16.29
C PRO A 183 15.58 16.31 -14.88
N GLY A 184 15.39 15.41 -13.90
CA GLY A 184 15.55 15.68 -12.48
C GLY A 184 14.82 14.71 -11.56
N SER A 185 13.75 14.02 -12.00
CA SER A 185 13.23 12.85 -11.26
C SER A 185 14.18 11.68 -11.55
N MET A 186 15.20 11.51 -10.70
CA MET A 186 16.02 10.29 -10.73
C MET A 186 15.06 9.11 -10.74
N ASP A 187 15.12 8.29 -11.78
CA ASP A 187 14.50 6.96 -11.75
C ASP A 187 15.01 6.24 -10.51
N ARG A 188 14.15 6.15 -9.49
CA ARG A 188 14.46 5.54 -8.20
C ARG A 188 14.31 4.02 -8.26
N SER A 189 14.13 3.42 -9.43
CA SER A 189 14.09 1.97 -9.62
C SER A 189 15.28 1.27 -8.96
N GLY A 190 16.48 1.86 -9.11
CA GLY A 190 17.70 1.38 -8.47
C GLY A 190 17.66 1.51 -6.94
N GLU A 191 17.06 2.57 -6.41
CA GLU A 191 16.89 2.77 -4.96
C GLU A 191 15.86 1.80 -4.37
N VAL A 192 14.79 1.49 -5.09
CA VAL A 192 13.77 0.51 -4.68
C VAL A 192 14.35 -0.89 -4.59
N ILE A 193 15.12 -1.30 -5.61
CA ILE A 193 15.82 -2.59 -5.59
C ILE A 193 16.86 -2.62 -4.48
N LEU A 194 17.62 -1.53 -4.29
CA LEU A 194 18.57 -1.40 -3.20
C LEU A 194 17.89 -1.48 -1.83
N ALA A 195 16.75 -0.82 -1.65
CA ALA A 195 15.94 -0.86 -0.45
C ALA A 195 15.52 -2.30 -0.11
N GLY A 196 14.99 -3.03 -1.09
CA GLY A 196 14.64 -4.45 -0.90
C GLY A 196 15.87 -5.31 -0.53
N ILE A 197 17.02 -5.09 -1.17
CA ILE A 197 18.27 -5.78 -0.81
C ILE A 197 18.71 -5.43 0.63
N LEU A 198 18.57 -4.18 1.05
CA LEU A 198 18.91 -3.73 2.40
C LEU A 198 18.00 -4.37 3.44
N VAL A 199 16.70 -4.50 3.17
CA VAL A 199 15.73 -5.20 4.03
C VAL A 199 16.03 -6.70 4.13
N MET A 200 16.66 -7.29 3.10
CA MET A 200 17.17 -8.68 3.15
C MET A 200 18.55 -8.82 3.82
N LEU A 201 19.28 -7.73 4.10
CA LEU A 201 20.59 -7.82 4.75
C LEU A 201 20.53 -8.46 6.15
N PRO A 202 19.52 -8.21 7.00
CA PRO A 202 19.37 -8.92 8.27
C PRO A 202 19.35 -10.45 8.13
N THR A 203 18.64 -10.96 7.12
CA THR A 203 18.64 -12.38 6.73
C THR A 203 20.07 -12.86 6.45
N LEU A 204 20.84 -12.07 5.70
CA LEU A 204 22.22 -12.39 5.32
C LEU A 204 23.25 -12.25 6.46
N LEU A 205 23.10 -11.24 7.31
CA LEU A 205 23.95 -10.97 8.47
C LEU A 205 23.69 -11.98 9.59
N GLY A 206 22.45 -12.44 9.76
CA GLY A 206 22.09 -13.51 10.68
C GLY A 206 22.86 -14.79 10.40
N ILE A 207 23.10 -15.12 9.12
CA ILE A 207 23.92 -16.26 8.68
C ILE A 207 25.38 -16.07 9.11
N LEU A 208 25.97 -14.91 8.83
CA LEU A 208 27.36 -14.62 9.22
C LEU A 208 27.53 -14.71 10.73
N PHE A 209 26.53 -14.27 11.49
CA PHE A 209 26.52 -14.40 12.94
C PHE A 209 26.40 -15.86 13.38
N VAL A 210 25.48 -16.64 12.82
CA VAL A 210 25.30 -18.07 13.17
C VAL A 210 26.52 -18.92 12.78
N VAL A 211 27.12 -18.68 11.62
CA VAL A 211 28.26 -19.45 11.09
C VAL A 211 29.58 -19.09 11.77
N ASN A 212 29.82 -17.81 12.07
CA ASN A 212 31.09 -17.36 12.66
C ASN A 212 31.06 -17.24 14.19
N SER A 213 29.90 -17.41 14.81
CA SER A 213 29.80 -17.38 16.27
C SER A 213 30.48 -18.57 16.93
N CYS A 214 31.18 -18.30 18.04
CA CYS A 214 31.66 -19.36 18.92
C CYS A 214 30.49 -20.23 19.43
N PRO A 215 30.73 -21.53 19.69
CA PRO A 215 29.79 -22.38 20.42
C PRO A 215 29.35 -21.68 21.72
N GLY A 216 28.06 -21.35 21.83
CA GLY A 216 27.48 -20.64 22.99
C GLY A 216 26.93 -19.23 22.71
N ALA A 217 27.26 -18.59 21.58
CA ALA A 217 26.61 -17.33 21.22
C ALA A 217 25.13 -17.53 20.85
N MET A 218 24.81 -18.61 20.11
CA MET A 218 23.42 -19.02 19.84
C MET A 218 22.63 -19.29 21.12
N GLU A 219 23.24 -19.91 22.12
CA GLU A 219 22.59 -20.21 23.40
C GLU A 219 22.29 -18.93 24.19
N LYS A 220 23.20 -17.95 24.17
CA LYS A 220 22.94 -16.61 24.72
C LYS A 220 21.86 -15.88 23.94
N MET A 221 21.88 -15.93 22.61
CA MET A 221 20.86 -15.31 21.76
C MET A 221 19.47 -15.87 22.05
N GLN A 222 19.35 -17.21 22.16
CA GLN A 222 18.10 -17.90 22.47
C GLN A 222 17.44 -17.38 23.75
N ARG A 223 18.24 -17.02 24.76
CA ARG A 223 17.73 -16.42 26.00
C ARG A 223 17.10 -15.03 25.79
N PHE A 224 17.56 -14.28 24.79
CA PHE A 224 17.06 -12.95 24.47
C PHE A 224 15.96 -12.94 23.40
N MET A 225 15.76 -14.04 22.67
CA MET A 225 14.77 -14.15 21.59
C MET A 225 13.36 -13.70 21.98
N PRO A 226 12.79 -14.07 23.15
CA PRO A 226 11.43 -13.62 23.49
C PRO A 226 11.30 -12.10 23.58
N PHE A 227 12.35 -11.41 24.03
CA PHE A 227 12.37 -9.95 24.15
C PHE A 227 12.56 -9.29 22.78
N MET A 228 13.44 -9.83 21.95
CA MET A 228 13.67 -9.34 20.58
C MET A 228 12.42 -9.52 19.71
N ASN A 229 11.78 -10.69 19.77
CA ASN A 229 10.53 -10.95 19.06
C ASN A 229 9.42 -10.02 19.54
N ALA A 230 9.31 -9.79 20.85
CA ALA A 230 8.31 -8.87 21.36
C ALA A 230 8.53 -7.44 20.87
N ALA A 231 9.79 -6.97 20.80
CA ALA A 231 10.11 -5.67 20.23
C ALA A 231 9.72 -5.57 18.73
N ALA A 232 10.05 -6.58 17.93
CA ALA A 232 9.65 -6.64 16.51
C ALA A 232 8.12 -6.70 16.35
N SER A 233 7.42 -7.52 17.15
CA SER A 233 5.96 -7.55 17.19
C SER A 233 5.36 -6.18 17.54
N GLY A 234 5.98 -5.45 18.47
CA GLY A 234 5.61 -4.08 18.80
C GLY A 234 5.73 -3.12 17.63
N VAL A 235 6.82 -3.23 16.87
CA VAL A 235 7.03 -2.48 15.62
C VAL A 235 5.96 -2.83 14.59
N LEU A 236 5.75 -4.12 14.27
CA LEU A 236 4.78 -4.56 13.27
C LEU A 236 3.35 -4.11 13.58
N VAL A 237 2.91 -4.27 14.84
CA VAL A 237 1.58 -3.84 15.26
C VAL A 237 1.46 -2.32 15.18
N ALA A 238 2.48 -1.57 15.58
CA ALA A 238 2.46 -0.11 15.49
C ALA A 238 2.52 0.40 14.05
N VAL A 239 3.29 -0.23 13.17
CA VAL A 239 3.31 0.08 11.73
C VAL A 239 1.91 -0.16 11.13
N ALA A 240 1.29 -1.30 11.43
CA ALA A 240 -0.06 -1.59 10.96
C ALA A 240 -1.06 -0.52 11.44
N VAL A 241 -1.10 -0.26 12.75
CA VAL A 241 -2.15 0.59 13.37
C VAL A 241 -1.92 2.08 13.15
N PHE A 242 -0.66 2.54 13.19
CA PHE A 242 -0.38 3.97 13.14
C PHE A 242 -0.02 4.49 11.75
N LEU A 243 0.47 3.65 10.84
CA LEU A 243 0.90 4.07 9.50
C LEU A 243 -0.04 3.53 8.43
N ILE A 244 -0.16 2.21 8.34
CA ILE A 244 -0.79 1.57 7.18
C ILE A 244 -2.31 1.70 7.20
N LEU A 245 -2.95 1.42 8.35
CA LEU A 245 -4.40 1.45 8.46
C LEU A 245 -5.02 2.85 8.26
N PRO A 246 -4.46 3.93 8.84
CA PRO A 246 -4.95 5.28 8.58
C PRO A 246 -4.81 5.67 7.11
N GLU A 247 -3.66 5.41 6.50
CA GLU A 247 -3.40 5.71 5.09
C GLU A 247 -4.34 4.93 4.16
N ALA A 248 -4.51 3.63 4.42
CA ALA A 248 -5.46 2.80 3.70
C ALA A 248 -6.90 3.30 3.81
N HIS A 249 -7.29 3.81 4.97
CA HIS A 249 -8.63 4.39 5.17
C HIS A 249 -8.80 5.68 4.36
N HIS A 250 -7.79 6.55 4.35
CA HIS A 250 -7.80 7.79 3.56
C HIS A 250 -8.00 7.48 2.07
N LEU A 251 -7.23 6.54 1.51
CA LEU A 251 -7.32 6.13 0.11
C LEU A 251 -8.66 5.48 -0.28
N LEU A 252 -9.45 5.03 0.70
CA LEU A 252 -10.75 4.39 0.48
C LEU A 252 -11.94 5.28 0.80
N ALA A 253 -11.72 6.50 1.32
CA ALA A 253 -12.77 7.35 1.90
C ALA A 253 -13.78 7.92 0.89
N SER A 254 -13.46 7.96 -0.40
CA SER A 254 -14.27 8.60 -1.45
C SER A 254 -15.57 7.88 -1.81
N LYS A 255 -15.85 6.69 -1.26
CA LYS A 255 -17.04 5.88 -1.62
C LYS A 255 -18.23 6.02 -0.66
N GLY A 256 -18.17 6.99 0.23
CA GLY A 256 -19.13 7.15 1.33
C GLY A 256 -18.82 6.20 2.49
N GLU A 257 -19.25 6.58 3.71
CA GLU A 257 -18.83 5.96 4.97
C GLU A 257 -19.03 4.43 4.98
N ALA A 258 -20.20 3.95 4.55
CA ALA A 258 -20.54 2.53 4.59
C ALA A 258 -19.70 1.67 3.63
N ALA A 259 -19.45 2.15 2.40
CA ALA A 259 -18.66 1.41 1.42
C ALA A 259 -17.17 1.44 1.79
N SER A 260 -16.68 2.58 2.25
CA SER A 260 -15.29 2.76 2.73
C SER A 260 -15.00 1.81 3.89
N ALA A 261 -15.89 1.77 4.90
CA ALA A 261 -15.77 0.85 6.03
C ALA A 261 -15.83 -0.63 5.61
N ALA A 262 -16.66 -0.98 4.62
CA ALA A 262 -16.75 -2.34 4.12
C ALA A 262 -15.48 -2.77 3.39
N LEU A 263 -14.92 -1.94 2.50
CA LEU A 263 -13.69 -2.24 1.76
C LEU A 263 -12.48 -2.29 2.70
N TRP A 264 -12.34 -1.28 3.56
CA TRP A 264 -11.26 -1.22 4.54
C TRP A 264 -11.30 -2.42 5.49
N GLY A 265 -12.46 -2.66 6.12
CA GLY A 265 -12.63 -3.76 7.07
C GLY A 265 -12.48 -5.15 6.44
N SER A 266 -13.04 -5.37 5.24
CA SER A 266 -12.91 -6.66 4.55
C SER A 266 -11.49 -6.94 4.09
N SER A 267 -10.73 -5.93 3.67
CA SER A 267 -9.32 -6.04 3.29
C SER A 267 -8.44 -6.44 4.48
N ILE A 268 -8.63 -5.80 5.64
CA ILE A 268 -7.94 -6.16 6.89
C ILE A 268 -8.21 -7.61 7.27
N ILE A 269 -9.49 -8.02 7.26
CA ILE A 269 -9.88 -9.40 7.54
C ILE A 269 -9.29 -10.35 6.51
N GLY A 270 -9.25 -9.95 5.23
CA GLY A 270 -8.61 -10.71 4.15
C GLY A 270 -7.14 -11.00 4.44
N GLY A 271 -6.37 -9.98 4.79
CA GLY A 271 -4.96 -10.12 5.18
C GLY A 271 -4.77 -11.02 6.41
N TRP A 272 -5.59 -10.83 7.44
CA TRP A 272 -5.55 -11.68 8.63
C TRP A 272 -5.88 -13.15 8.31
N LEU A 273 -6.89 -13.38 7.46
CA LEU A 273 -7.27 -14.72 6.99
C LEU A 273 -6.17 -15.36 6.15
N MET A 274 -5.39 -14.60 5.37
CA MET A 274 -4.22 -15.15 4.67
C MET A 274 -3.21 -15.74 5.66
N GLY A 275 -2.97 -15.07 6.78
CA GLY A 275 -2.16 -15.60 7.88
C GLY A 275 -2.74 -16.88 8.49
N VAL A 276 -4.06 -16.95 8.69
CA VAL A 276 -4.71 -18.19 9.18
C VAL A 276 -4.60 -19.32 8.15
N LEU A 277 -4.81 -19.02 6.88
CA LEU A 277 -4.74 -19.99 5.79
C LEU A 277 -3.31 -20.53 5.62
N SER A 278 -2.26 -19.75 5.89
CA SER A 278 -0.88 -20.25 5.88
C SER A 278 -0.65 -21.31 6.97
N VAL A 279 -1.23 -21.11 8.16
CA VAL A 279 -1.19 -22.09 9.26
C VAL A 279 -2.06 -23.32 8.97
N MET A 280 -3.24 -23.14 8.37
CA MET A 280 -4.17 -24.22 8.03
C MET A 280 -3.70 -25.08 6.86
N SER A 281 -3.17 -24.46 5.79
CA SER A 281 -2.59 -25.17 4.64
C SER A 281 -1.45 -26.06 5.11
N SER A 282 -0.61 -25.55 6.00
CA SER A 282 0.40 -26.33 6.69
C SER A 282 -0.20 -27.51 7.45
N ALA A 283 -1.33 -27.32 8.16
CA ALA A 283 -2.11 -28.38 8.84
C ALA A 283 -2.62 -29.47 7.92
N MET A 284 -3.12 -29.09 6.75
CA MET A 284 -3.67 -29.99 5.75
C MET A 284 -2.58 -30.79 5.06
N ILE A 285 -1.47 -30.14 4.68
CA ILE A 285 -0.26 -30.78 4.14
C ILE A 285 0.25 -31.83 5.13
N ARG A 286 0.24 -31.56 6.45
CA ARG A 286 0.58 -32.59 7.47
C ARG A 286 -0.25 -33.85 7.31
N ARG A 287 -1.57 -33.69 7.20
CA ARG A 287 -2.52 -34.81 7.15
C ARG A 287 -2.36 -35.60 5.85
N LEU A 288 -2.17 -34.93 4.72
CA LEU A 288 -1.96 -35.57 3.42
C LEU A 288 -0.63 -36.34 3.40
N CYS A 289 0.50 -35.71 3.75
CA CYS A 289 1.79 -36.40 3.80
C CYS A 289 1.79 -37.58 4.79
N SER A 290 1.11 -37.45 5.94
CA SER A 290 1.01 -38.55 6.92
C SER A 290 0.17 -39.72 6.42
N LYS A 291 -0.92 -39.47 5.67
CA LYS A 291 -1.76 -40.51 5.06
C LYS A 291 -1.03 -41.25 3.95
N THR A 292 -0.39 -40.52 3.02
CA THR A 292 0.40 -41.14 1.94
C THR A 292 1.53 -41.99 2.49
N ALA A 293 2.21 -41.54 3.56
CA ALA A 293 3.23 -42.32 4.25
C ALA A 293 2.65 -43.59 4.90
N ALA A 294 1.46 -43.52 5.52
CA ALA A 294 0.80 -44.67 6.15
C ALA A 294 0.28 -45.70 5.11
N GLU A 295 -0.28 -45.23 4.00
CA GLU A 295 -0.75 -46.08 2.89
C GLU A 295 0.41 -46.79 2.19
N SER A 296 1.53 -46.07 1.96
CA SER A 296 2.77 -46.67 1.45
C SER A 296 3.33 -47.74 2.39
N GLN A 297 3.25 -47.51 3.71
CA GLN A 297 3.73 -48.48 4.70
C GLN A 297 2.89 -49.76 4.71
N ASN A 298 1.56 -49.63 4.70
CA ASN A 298 0.64 -50.77 4.65
C ASN A 298 0.78 -51.59 3.36
N ALA A 299 0.98 -50.94 2.21
CA ALA A 299 1.22 -51.63 0.94
C ALA A 299 2.52 -52.44 0.96
N MET A 300 3.58 -51.88 1.56
CA MET A 300 4.87 -52.55 1.66
C MET A 300 4.86 -53.70 2.67
N ASP A 301 4.13 -53.57 3.78
CA ASP A 301 4.00 -54.64 4.78
C ASP A 301 3.18 -55.83 4.21
N LEU A 302 2.19 -55.57 3.36
CA LEU A 302 1.44 -56.59 2.59
C LEU A 302 2.31 -57.35 1.57
N GLU A 303 3.25 -56.68 0.91
CA GLU A 303 4.20 -57.32 -0.01
C GLU A 303 5.26 -58.14 0.74
N THR A 304 5.71 -57.66 1.92
CA THR A 304 6.76 -58.32 2.72
C THR A 304 6.29 -59.63 3.38
N GLU A 305 4.99 -59.80 3.63
CA GLU A 305 4.44 -61.09 4.10
C GLU A 305 4.37 -62.16 2.99
N SER A 306 4.45 -61.76 1.71
CA SER A 306 4.34 -62.69 0.58
C SER A 306 5.68 -63.29 0.10
N GLU A 307 6.82 -62.68 0.48
CA GLU A 307 8.16 -63.12 0.08
C GLU A 307 9.06 -63.33 1.31
N SER A 308 8.90 -64.49 1.97
CA SER A 308 9.87 -64.99 2.94
C SER A 308 10.70 -66.16 2.36
N SER A 309 11.49 -65.86 1.35
CA SER A 309 12.79 -66.53 1.16
C SER A 309 13.76 -65.59 0.45
N ASP A 310 14.93 -65.46 1.06
CA ASP A 310 16.17 -64.82 0.62
C ASP A 310 16.48 -63.38 1.04
N GLN A 311 17.66 -63.27 1.67
CA GLN A 311 18.25 -62.05 2.21
C GLN A 311 18.67 -61.10 1.08
N SER A 312 18.10 -59.89 1.03
CA SER A 312 18.82 -58.74 0.49
C SER A 312 18.32 -57.39 1.05
N LYS A 313 19.23 -56.73 1.77
CA LYS A 313 19.36 -55.28 2.07
C LYS A 313 18.09 -54.45 2.28
N SER A 314 17.78 -54.22 3.56
CA SER A 314 16.98 -53.08 4.03
C SER A 314 17.71 -51.76 3.77
N VAL A 315 17.22 -50.89 2.89
CA VAL A 315 17.72 -49.51 2.78
C VAL A 315 16.55 -48.59 2.40
N ASN A 316 16.39 -47.48 3.15
CA ASN A 316 15.51 -46.31 2.92
C ASN A 316 14.06 -46.24 3.47
N LYS A 317 13.83 -46.49 4.77
CA LYS A 317 12.56 -46.08 5.46
C LYS A 317 12.64 -45.00 6.56
N PRO A 318 13.80 -44.69 7.20
CA PRO A 318 13.87 -43.62 8.21
C PRO A 318 13.86 -42.18 7.64
N SER A 319 14.36 -42.00 6.42
CA SER A 319 14.59 -40.69 5.80
C SER A 319 13.29 -39.90 5.53
N GLU A 320 12.24 -40.58 5.05
CA GLU A 320 10.98 -39.93 4.65
C GLU A 320 10.15 -39.42 5.85
N LYS A 321 10.07 -40.19 6.95
CA LYS A 321 9.41 -39.74 8.17
C LYS A 321 10.12 -38.56 8.83
N ILE A 322 11.46 -38.56 8.79
CA ILE A 322 12.27 -37.46 9.30
C ILE A 322 12.04 -36.21 8.43
N MET A 323 12.11 -36.34 7.10
CA MET A 323 11.81 -35.26 6.14
C MET A 323 10.41 -34.66 6.36
N ALA A 324 9.37 -35.49 6.47
CA ALA A 324 8.00 -35.03 6.71
C ALA A 324 7.86 -34.21 8.01
N LYS A 325 8.61 -34.55 9.05
CA LYS A 325 8.62 -33.81 10.33
C LYS A 325 9.33 -32.45 10.21
N LYS A 326 10.38 -32.33 9.38
CA LYS A 326 11.09 -31.05 9.16
C LYS A 326 10.19 -30.03 8.47
N TRP A 327 9.56 -30.43 7.37
CA TRP A 327 8.68 -29.57 6.58
C TRP A 327 7.39 -29.17 7.30
N LEU A 328 7.00 -29.96 8.31
CA LEU A 328 5.86 -29.68 9.18
C LEU A 328 5.93 -28.32 9.90
N ILE A 329 7.14 -27.95 10.28
CA ILE A 329 7.45 -26.76 11.06
C ILE A 329 7.95 -25.66 10.12
N ALA A 330 8.78 -26.00 9.14
CA ALA A 330 9.37 -25.02 8.23
C ALA A 330 8.33 -24.33 7.33
N LEU A 331 7.44 -25.07 6.66
CA LEU A 331 6.51 -24.48 5.69
C LEU A 331 5.61 -23.36 6.22
N PRO A 332 4.93 -23.49 7.38
CA PRO A 332 4.11 -22.40 7.90
C PRO A 332 4.90 -21.16 8.30
N VAL A 333 6.13 -21.35 8.80
CA VAL A 333 7.03 -20.24 9.16
C VAL A 333 7.38 -19.48 7.89
N GLU A 334 7.96 -20.16 6.90
CA GLU A 334 8.37 -19.58 5.62
C GLU A 334 7.23 -18.93 4.84
N LEU A 335 6.03 -19.52 4.87
CA LEU A 335 4.89 -18.97 4.15
C LEU A 335 4.35 -17.70 4.82
N GLY A 336 4.28 -17.69 6.16
CA GLY A 336 3.94 -16.47 6.89
C GLY A 336 5.00 -15.39 6.68
N ASP A 337 6.27 -15.81 6.70
CA ASP A 337 7.41 -14.95 6.48
C ASP A 337 7.40 -14.36 5.04
N TRP A 338 7.01 -15.15 4.03
CA TRP A 338 6.93 -14.66 2.66
C TRP A 338 5.86 -13.57 2.49
N PHE A 339 4.69 -13.75 3.12
CA PHE A 339 3.59 -12.79 3.00
C PHE A 339 3.86 -11.47 3.73
N HIS A 340 4.53 -11.49 4.89
CA HIS A 340 4.88 -10.24 5.56
C HIS A 340 5.96 -9.50 4.75
N ASN A 341 6.98 -10.21 4.23
CA ASN A 341 8.03 -9.61 3.41
C ASN A 341 7.43 -8.99 2.15
N PHE A 342 6.46 -9.66 1.53
CA PHE A 342 5.71 -9.10 0.42
C PHE A 342 4.99 -7.79 0.80
N ALA A 343 4.32 -7.76 1.96
CA ALA A 343 3.64 -6.56 2.45
C ALA A 343 4.61 -5.42 2.79
N ASP A 344 5.76 -5.71 3.41
CA ASP A 344 6.89 -4.77 3.58
C ASP A 344 7.30 -4.16 2.23
N GLY A 345 7.40 -5.02 1.21
CA GLY A 345 7.67 -4.62 -0.16
C GLY A 345 6.63 -3.64 -0.72
N LEU A 346 5.34 -3.96 -0.60
CA LEU A 346 4.26 -3.10 -1.08
C LEU A 346 4.36 -1.69 -0.48
N VAL A 347 4.60 -1.60 0.83
CA VAL A 347 4.73 -0.31 1.53
C VAL A 347 5.97 0.45 1.05
N ILE A 348 7.10 -0.23 0.88
CA ILE A 348 8.34 0.40 0.37
C ILE A 348 8.15 0.92 -1.05
N GLY A 349 7.54 0.14 -1.94
CA GLY A 349 7.33 0.56 -3.34
C GLY A 349 6.40 1.75 -3.46
N ILE A 350 5.29 1.76 -2.71
CA ILE A 350 4.40 2.94 -2.57
C ILE A 350 5.20 4.13 -2.03
N ALA A 351 6.02 3.93 -0.99
CA ALA A 351 6.78 5.01 -0.39
C ALA A 351 7.79 5.66 -1.34
N PHE A 352 8.54 4.86 -2.12
CA PHE A 352 9.47 5.40 -3.11
C PHE A 352 8.78 6.03 -4.32
N ARG A 353 7.56 5.59 -4.63
CA ARG A 353 6.78 6.08 -5.77
C ARG A 353 6.09 7.42 -5.45
N TYR A 354 5.54 7.57 -4.25
CA TYR A 354 4.65 8.69 -3.90
C TYR A 354 5.16 9.60 -2.78
N CYS A 355 6.16 9.19 -2.00
CA CYS A 355 6.67 9.98 -0.88
C CYS A 355 8.04 10.63 -1.16
N ASP A 356 8.43 11.55 -0.27
CA ASP A 356 9.78 12.09 -0.22
C ASP A 356 10.85 11.00 -0.02
N PRO A 357 12.03 11.09 -0.67
CA PRO A 357 13.09 10.10 -0.50
C PRO A 357 13.48 9.89 0.96
N SER A 358 13.54 10.97 1.75
CA SER A 358 13.91 10.89 3.15
C SER A 358 12.90 10.07 3.97
N PHE A 359 11.62 10.13 3.62
CA PHE A 359 10.57 9.34 4.25
C PHE A 359 10.63 7.88 3.80
N ALA A 360 10.77 7.63 2.49
CA ALA A 360 10.94 6.27 1.96
C ALA A 360 12.13 5.54 2.62
N TRP A 361 13.26 6.22 2.79
CA TRP A 361 14.42 5.65 3.49
C TRP A 361 14.22 5.45 4.99
N LYS A 362 13.35 6.23 5.66
CA LYS A 362 12.94 5.95 7.04
C LYS A 362 12.14 4.64 7.12
N ILE A 363 11.20 4.41 6.20
CA ILE A 363 10.44 3.15 6.11
C ILE A 363 11.38 1.97 5.92
N VAL A 364 12.37 2.07 5.02
CA VAL A 364 13.40 1.03 4.85
C VAL A 364 14.17 0.75 6.14
N GLY A 365 14.58 1.81 6.85
CA GLY A 365 15.29 1.67 8.13
C GLY A 365 14.46 0.96 9.21
N ILE A 366 13.15 1.22 9.25
CA ILE A 366 12.20 0.53 10.14
C ILE A 366 12.09 -0.94 9.76
N SER A 367 11.87 -1.24 8.47
CA SER A 367 11.83 -2.60 7.94
C SER A 367 13.07 -3.39 8.35
N VAL A 368 14.26 -2.87 8.07
CA VAL A 368 15.52 -3.51 8.50
C VAL A 368 15.57 -3.76 10.01
N ALA A 369 15.05 -2.84 10.83
CA ALA A 369 15.09 -2.96 12.28
C ALA A 369 14.17 -4.05 12.84
N HIS A 370 13.00 -4.29 12.24
CA HIS A 370 12.12 -5.39 12.65
C HIS A 370 12.42 -6.72 11.97
N GLU A 371 13.04 -6.70 10.79
CA GLU A 371 13.47 -7.92 10.09
C GLU A 371 14.61 -8.64 10.84
N LEU A 372 15.56 -7.92 11.43
CA LEU A 372 16.70 -8.56 12.10
C LEU A 372 16.30 -9.53 13.23
N PRO A 373 15.44 -9.15 14.17
CA PRO A 373 14.89 -10.10 15.14
C PRO A 373 14.13 -11.26 14.51
N GLN A 374 13.29 -10.98 13.51
CA GLN A 374 12.37 -11.94 12.93
C GLN A 374 13.11 -13.03 12.16
N GLU A 375 14.01 -12.64 11.26
CA GLU A 375 14.82 -13.54 10.44
C GLU A 375 15.71 -14.46 11.29
N LEU A 376 16.23 -13.94 12.42
CA LEU A 376 16.98 -14.74 13.40
C LEU A 376 16.09 -15.75 14.14
N ALA A 377 14.83 -15.39 14.42
CA ALA A 377 13.86 -16.27 15.06
C ALA A 377 13.48 -17.42 14.15
N ASP A 378 13.22 -17.12 12.88
CA ASP A 378 12.83 -18.10 11.88
C ASP A 378 13.97 -19.06 11.61
N LEU A 379 15.19 -18.55 11.41
CA LEU A 379 16.39 -19.38 11.32
C LEU A 379 16.59 -20.29 12.54
N HIS A 380 16.32 -19.79 13.75
CA HIS A 380 16.38 -20.59 14.97
C HIS A 380 15.34 -21.71 14.97
N VAL A 381 14.09 -21.43 14.59
CA VAL A 381 13.00 -22.41 14.51
C VAL A 381 13.31 -23.46 13.45
N LEU A 382 13.79 -23.07 12.28
CA LEU A 382 14.16 -23.97 11.20
C LEU A 382 15.30 -24.92 11.59
N ILE A 383 16.33 -24.42 12.28
CA ILE A 383 17.47 -25.25 12.70
C ILE A 383 17.09 -26.13 13.90
N ASN A 384 16.53 -25.56 14.96
CA ASN A 384 16.40 -26.24 16.26
C ASN A 384 15.08 -26.97 16.44
N LYS A 385 13.97 -26.44 15.91
CA LYS A 385 12.65 -27.09 16.00
C LYS A 385 12.38 -27.96 14.76
N ALA A 386 12.64 -27.45 13.56
CA ALA A 386 12.44 -28.22 12.32
C ALA A 386 13.62 -29.17 12.01
N GLY A 387 14.81 -28.96 12.58
CA GLY A 387 15.96 -29.84 12.37
C GLY A 387 16.58 -29.73 10.97
N LEU A 388 16.39 -28.61 10.27
CA LEU A 388 17.05 -28.35 9.00
C LEU A 388 18.53 -28.07 9.22
N HIS A 389 19.35 -28.46 8.23
CA HIS A 389 20.75 -28.02 8.23
C HIS A 389 20.80 -26.51 8.04
N TRP A 390 21.75 -25.83 8.68
CA TRP A 390 21.83 -24.37 8.69
C TRP A 390 21.83 -23.77 7.28
N THR A 391 22.50 -24.41 6.31
CA THR A 391 22.50 -23.95 4.91
C THR A 391 21.11 -24.02 4.27
N THR A 392 20.35 -25.07 4.55
CA THR A 392 18.99 -25.22 4.03
C THR A 392 18.08 -24.19 4.67
N ALA A 393 18.07 -24.09 5.99
CA ALA A 393 17.28 -23.10 6.72
C ALA A 393 17.54 -21.68 6.21
N THR A 394 18.81 -21.34 6.01
CA THR A 394 19.25 -20.06 5.43
C THR A 394 18.69 -19.80 4.04
N LEU A 395 18.75 -20.79 3.14
CA LEU A 395 18.26 -20.62 1.76
C LEU A 395 16.74 -20.39 1.71
N PHE A 396 16.00 -21.02 2.63
CA PHE A 396 14.57 -20.81 2.75
C PHE A 396 14.25 -19.39 3.27
N ASN A 397 14.89 -18.97 4.36
CA ASN A 397 14.82 -17.59 4.86
C ASN A 397 15.09 -16.55 3.75
N VAL A 398 16.17 -16.72 2.97
CA VAL A 398 16.49 -15.81 1.85
C VAL A 398 15.43 -15.84 0.75
N PHE A 399 14.86 -17.00 0.47
CA PHE A 399 13.77 -17.13 -0.49
C PHE A 399 12.51 -16.41 -0.01
N SER A 400 12.15 -16.57 1.26
CA SER A 400 11.07 -15.82 1.90
C SER A 400 11.31 -14.30 1.85
N GLY A 401 12.48 -13.87 2.30
CA GLY A 401 12.96 -12.47 2.26
C GLY A 401 12.89 -11.83 0.89
N SER A 402 13.09 -12.60 -0.19
CA SER A 402 13.03 -12.06 -1.55
C SER A 402 11.66 -11.49 -1.96
N ALA A 403 10.59 -11.84 -1.23
CA ALA A 403 9.25 -11.31 -1.46
C ALA A 403 9.16 -9.79 -1.29
N VAL A 404 10.04 -9.18 -0.47
CA VAL A 404 10.11 -7.72 -0.31
C VAL A 404 10.43 -7.00 -1.61
N ILE A 405 11.35 -7.55 -2.40
CA ILE A 405 11.72 -6.98 -3.70
C ILE A 405 10.54 -7.11 -4.66
N ILE A 406 9.82 -8.25 -4.62
CA ILE A 406 8.65 -8.48 -5.48
C ILE A 406 7.55 -7.47 -5.19
N GLY A 407 7.20 -7.27 -3.91
CA GLY A 407 6.18 -6.30 -3.49
C GLY A 407 6.55 -4.86 -3.83
N ALA A 408 7.82 -4.49 -3.61
CA ALA A 408 8.31 -3.14 -3.88
C ALA A 408 8.33 -2.83 -5.38
N CYS A 409 8.81 -3.76 -6.20
CA CYS A 409 8.75 -3.62 -7.65
C CYS A 409 7.31 -3.55 -8.16
N LEU A 410 6.40 -4.37 -7.62
CA LEU A 410 5.01 -4.39 -8.05
C LEU A 410 4.35 -3.02 -7.90
N THR A 411 4.48 -2.39 -6.73
CA THR A 411 3.81 -1.11 -6.44
C THR A 411 4.57 0.11 -6.98
N TYR A 412 5.88 -0.01 -7.24
CA TYR A 412 6.65 1.06 -7.86
C TYR A 412 6.47 1.11 -9.38
N PHE A 413 6.48 -0.04 -10.07
CA PHE A 413 6.42 -0.09 -11.55
C PHE A 413 5.01 -0.21 -12.11
N VAL A 414 4.03 -0.63 -11.31
CA VAL A 414 2.64 -0.73 -11.74
C VAL A 414 1.86 0.42 -11.14
N ASP A 415 1.32 1.26 -12.01
CA ASP A 415 0.35 2.26 -11.61
C ASP A 415 -0.98 1.58 -11.21
N ILE A 416 -1.27 1.64 -9.92
CA ILE A 416 -2.46 1.07 -9.28
C ILE A 416 -3.31 2.23 -8.77
N GLY A 417 -4.61 2.24 -9.06
CA GLY A 417 -5.50 3.32 -8.60
C GLY A 417 -5.56 3.39 -7.07
N GLN A 418 -5.88 4.57 -6.52
CA GLN A 418 -5.92 4.85 -5.07
C GLN A 418 -6.73 3.80 -4.28
N GLU A 419 -7.89 3.39 -4.79
CA GLU A 419 -8.70 2.32 -4.18
C GLU A 419 -7.91 1.01 -4.03
N ALA A 420 -7.23 0.58 -5.09
CA ALA A 420 -6.44 -0.65 -5.07
C ALA A 420 -5.21 -0.52 -4.15
N GLN A 421 -4.63 0.67 -4.04
CA GLN A 421 -3.57 0.96 -3.07
C GLN A 421 -4.10 0.82 -1.64
N GLY A 422 -5.25 1.43 -1.34
CA GLY A 422 -5.90 1.35 -0.03
C GLY A 422 -6.27 -0.08 0.36
N GLU A 423 -6.84 -0.86 -0.56
CA GLU A 423 -7.14 -2.28 -0.34
C GLU A 423 -5.87 -3.10 -0.05
N LEU A 424 -4.80 -2.91 -0.84
CA LEU A 424 -3.52 -3.62 -0.66
C LEU A 424 -2.83 -3.26 0.65
N LEU A 425 -2.83 -1.98 1.04
CA LEU A 425 -2.31 -1.52 2.32
C LEU A 425 -3.13 -2.10 3.48
N ALA A 426 -4.46 -2.03 3.43
CA ALA A 426 -5.34 -2.61 4.45
C ALA A 426 -5.14 -4.13 4.59
N LEU A 427 -4.96 -4.83 3.47
CA LEU A 427 -4.61 -6.25 3.44
C LEU A 427 -3.23 -6.52 4.06
N GLY A 428 -2.21 -5.73 3.73
CA GLY A 428 -0.88 -5.81 4.34
C GLY A 428 -0.91 -5.58 5.86
N ALA A 429 -1.66 -4.58 6.32
CA ALA A 429 -1.87 -4.34 7.75
C ALA A 429 -2.54 -5.54 8.45
N GLY A 430 -3.51 -6.19 7.80
CA GLY A 430 -4.11 -7.43 8.30
C GLY A 430 -3.09 -8.55 8.51
N VAL A 431 -2.12 -8.69 7.60
CA VAL A 431 -1.00 -9.64 7.73
C VAL A 431 -0.10 -9.26 8.91
N PHE A 432 0.31 -7.99 9.04
CA PHE A 432 1.15 -7.53 10.15
C PHE A 432 0.48 -7.72 11.51
N LEU A 433 -0.82 -7.43 11.59
CA LEU A 433 -1.62 -7.68 12.79
C LEU A 433 -1.62 -9.16 13.15
N PHE A 434 -1.79 -10.06 12.17
CA PHE A 434 -1.71 -11.50 12.42
C PHE A 434 -0.32 -11.91 12.93
N VAL A 435 0.75 -11.55 12.23
CA VAL A 435 2.13 -11.93 12.57
C VAL A 435 2.53 -11.37 13.93
N GLY A 436 2.39 -10.06 14.14
CA GLY A 436 2.79 -9.40 15.38
C GLY A 436 2.02 -9.89 16.60
N MET A 437 0.70 -10.11 16.50
CA MET A 437 -0.08 -10.61 17.64
C MET A 437 0.19 -12.08 17.95
N THR A 438 0.38 -12.93 16.93
CA THR A 438 0.65 -14.36 17.15
C THR A 438 2.06 -14.61 17.72
N GLN A 439 3.06 -13.87 17.24
CA GLN A 439 4.42 -13.92 17.79
C GLN A 439 4.48 -13.47 19.26
N LEU A 440 3.82 -12.36 19.60
CA LEU A 440 3.74 -11.90 20.99
C LEU A 440 3.06 -12.94 21.89
N GLY A 441 1.91 -13.46 21.45
CA GLY A 441 1.12 -14.44 22.22
C GLY A 441 1.90 -15.72 22.49
N THR A 442 2.55 -16.28 21.47
CA THR A 442 3.38 -17.49 21.61
C THR A 442 4.64 -17.22 22.44
N GLY A 443 5.28 -16.06 22.28
CA GLY A 443 6.41 -15.64 23.11
C GLY A 443 6.06 -15.53 24.60
N MET A 444 4.86 -15.06 24.94
CA MET A 444 4.40 -15.00 26.33
C MET A 444 4.19 -16.40 26.92
N THR A 445 3.61 -17.33 26.17
CA THR A 445 3.39 -18.71 26.65
C THR A 445 4.70 -19.48 26.82
N ASP A 446 5.67 -19.26 25.92
CA ASP A 446 6.99 -19.88 26.02
C ASP A 446 7.74 -19.35 27.25
N VAL A 447 7.67 -18.04 27.52
CA VAL A 447 8.27 -17.45 28.72
C VAL A 447 7.64 -17.99 30.01
N GLU A 448 6.32 -18.16 30.04
CA GLU A 448 5.60 -18.70 31.19
C GLU A 448 6.05 -20.13 31.52
N THR A 449 6.21 -20.98 30.51
CA THR A 449 6.45 -22.42 30.67
C THR A 449 7.93 -22.78 30.80
N GLU A 450 8.83 -22.02 30.19
CA GLU A 450 10.24 -22.41 30.06
C GLU A 450 11.20 -21.62 30.98
N THR A 451 10.76 -20.50 31.57
CA THR A 451 11.66 -19.63 32.36
C THR A 451 11.56 -19.85 33.87
N LYS A 452 12.68 -19.63 34.57
CA LYS A 452 12.74 -19.73 36.04
C LYS A 452 12.06 -18.57 36.78
N LYS A 453 11.79 -17.45 36.09
CA LYS A 453 11.23 -16.21 36.67
C LYS A 453 10.16 -15.62 35.75
N PRO A 454 9.04 -16.34 35.55
CA PRO A 454 8.05 -16.03 34.51
C PRO A 454 7.49 -14.62 34.63
N CYS A 455 7.06 -14.17 35.81
CA CYS A 455 6.50 -12.81 35.98
C CYS A 455 7.48 -11.70 35.58
N ARG A 456 8.77 -11.83 35.91
CA ARG A 456 9.79 -10.83 35.59
C ARG A 456 10.06 -10.82 34.08
N ASP A 457 10.21 -12.00 33.51
CA ASP A 457 10.59 -12.13 32.10
C ASP A 457 9.39 -11.78 31.20
N MET A 458 8.14 -12.10 31.59
CA MET A 458 6.93 -11.60 30.93
C MET A 458 6.82 -10.08 30.97
N LEU A 459 7.12 -9.45 32.13
CA LEU A 459 7.15 -7.99 32.22
C LEU A 459 8.20 -7.40 31.29
N GLY A 460 9.39 -8.01 31.21
CA GLY A 460 10.43 -7.60 30.27
C GLY A 460 9.97 -7.74 28.81
N THR A 461 9.30 -8.84 28.44
CA THR A 461 8.72 -9.05 27.12
C THR A 461 7.71 -7.95 26.77
N LEU A 462 6.81 -7.63 27.71
CA LEU A 462 5.83 -6.55 27.51
C LEU A 462 6.51 -5.17 27.34
N LEU A 463 7.53 -4.87 28.14
CA LEU A 463 8.28 -3.62 28.01
C LEU A 463 9.00 -3.52 26.66
N CYS A 464 9.55 -4.62 26.14
CA CYS A 464 10.15 -4.67 24.81
C CYS A 464 9.11 -4.45 23.71
N PHE A 465 7.92 -5.03 23.82
CA PHE A 465 6.80 -4.75 22.91
C PHE A 465 6.42 -3.28 22.91
N ILE A 466 6.23 -2.68 24.09
CA ILE A 466 5.92 -1.26 24.23
C ILE A 466 7.03 -0.40 23.62
N LEU A 467 8.30 -0.75 23.87
CA LEU A 467 9.43 -0.02 23.29
C LEU A 467 9.38 -0.05 21.76
N GLY A 468 9.14 -1.22 21.16
CA GLY A 468 8.98 -1.35 19.70
C GLY A 468 7.86 -0.47 19.16
N ALA A 469 6.69 -0.50 19.80
CA ALA A 469 5.55 0.30 19.39
C ALA A 469 5.78 1.82 19.55
N VAL A 470 6.41 2.23 20.65
CA VAL A 470 6.75 3.64 20.92
C VAL A 470 7.78 4.15 19.93
N CYS A 471 8.78 3.35 19.52
CA CYS A 471 9.73 3.75 18.50
C CYS A 471 9.04 4.18 17.20
N ILE A 472 7.98 3.47 16.79
CA ILE A 472 7.19 3.86 15.61
C ILE A 472 6.35 5.11 15.89
N GLY A 473 5.70 5.18 17.05
CA GLY A 473 4.96 6.38 17.45
C GLY A 473 5.83 7.65 17.48
N LEU A 474 7.10 7.55 17.88
CA LEU A 474 8.04 8.68 17.89
C LEU A 474 8.43 9.14 16.49
N ILE A 475 8.44 8.24 15.51
CA ILE A 475 8.73 8.58 14.09
C ILE A 475 7.57 9.39 13.50
N LEU A 476 6.35 9.22 14.04
CA LEU A 476 5.17 9.97 13.60
C LEU A 476 5.12 11.42 14.08
N ILE A 477 5.95 11.79 15.06
CA ILE A 477 5.97 13.17 15.60
C ILE A 477 6.39 14.19 14.50
N ASP A 478 7.04 13.72 13.43
CA ASP A 478 7.40 14.52 12.25
C ASP A 478 6.82 13.92 10.96
N HIS A 479 5.67 13.25 11.05
CA HIS A 479 4.99 12.66 9.92
C HIS A 479 4.42 13.75 9.02
N ARG A 480 4.90 13.81 7.77
CA ARG A 480 4.18 14.44 6.67
C ARG A 480 3.51 13.32 5.88
N HIS A 481 2.23 13.47 5.59
CA HIS A 481 1.54 12.55 4.68
C HIS A 481 2.29 12.48 3.36
N CYS A 482 2.28 11.31 2.72
CA CYS A 482 2.72 11.17 1.35
C CYS A 482 1.69 11.83 0.42
N ALA A 483 1.59 13.15 0.51
CA ALA A 483 0.87 13.93 -0.46
C ALA A 483 1.77 14.10 -1.68
N VAL A 484 1.17 14.04 -2.87
CA VAL A 484 1.75 14.61 -4.10
C VAL A 484 2.34 15.99 -3.73
N PRO A 485 3.57 16.34 -4.17
CA PRO A 485 4.20 17.58 -3.75
C PRO A 485 3.31 18.76 -4.12
N LEU A 486 2.67 19.30 -3.09
CA LEU A 486 1.84 20.48 -3.14
C LEU A 486 2.72 21.68 -3.54
N ALA A 487 2.20 22.52 -4.43
CA ALA A 487 2.89 23.73 -4.87
C ALA A 487 3.13 24.68 -3.69
N GLU A 488 4.08 25.61 -3.80
CA GLU A 488 4.41 26.57 -2.74
C GLU A 488 3.16 27.36 -2.29
N GLY A 489 2.50 26.94 -1.20
CA GLY A 489 1.36 27.67 -0.63
C GLY A 489 0.25 26.83 0.00
N GLU A 490 0.16 25.54 -0.30
CA GLU A 490 -0.92 24.68 0.26
C GLU A 490 -0.60 24.20 1.68
N VAL A 491 -1.67 24.01 2.45
CA VAL A 491 -1.63 23.62 3.84
C VAL A 491 -2.11 22.19 3.94
N ASP A 492 -1.32 21.35 4.60
CA ASP A 492 -1.64 19.98 5.00
C ASP A 492 -3.12 19.83 5.42
N PRO A 493 -3.90 18.91 4.82
CA PRO A 493 -5.30 18.62 5.19
C PRO A 493 -5.49 18.27 6.68
N HIS A 494 -4.41 17.95 7.39
CA HIS A 494 -4.39 17.71 8.84
C HIS A 494 -3.92 18.90 9.69
N ALA A 495 -3.54 20.03 9.08
CA ALA A 495 -3.18 21.25 9.81
C ALA A 495 -4.41 21.91 10.45
N GLY A 496 -4.81 21.37 11.59
CA GLY A 496 -5.99 21.82 12.34
C GLY A 496 -6.57 20.74 13.24
N HIS A 497 -6.24 19.47 12.99
CA HIS A 497 -6.66 18.34 13.81
C HIS A 497 -5.45 17.87 14.62
N GLY A 498 -5.28 18.40 15.83
CA GLY A 498 -4.20 18.01 16.74
C GLY A 498 -4.32 16.55 17.21
N HIS A 499 -3.96 15.61 16.35
CA HIS A 499 -3.83 14.18 16.61
C HIS A 499 -2.40 13.71 16.40
#